data_AF-A7TDH6-F1
#
_entry.id   AF-A7TDH6-F1
#
_cell.length_a   1.000
_cell.length_b   1.000
_cell.length_c   1.000
_cell.angle_alpha   90.00
_cell.angle_beta   90.00
_cell.angle_gamma   90.00
#
_symmetry.space_group_name_H-M   'P 1'
#
loop_
_entity.id
_entity.type
_entity.pdbx_description
1 polymer ?
#
loop_
_entity_poly.entity_id
_entity_poly.type
_entity_poly.pdbx_seq_one_letter_code
_entity_poly.pdbx_strand_id
1 'polypeptide(L)'
;MALTNLLISQIIEKESKEVEATSELVRKDEAAANIQAAEAQALKDECEADLAEAIPALEAAMSALNTLKPADITIVKSMANPPAGVKLVMSAVCVMKDIKPEKVNDPGGTGKKILDFWGPSKKLLGDMTFLTSLKEYDRDNISL
;
A
#
# COMPACT_ATOMS: atom_id res chain seq x y z
N MET A 1 62.55 41.75 1.85
CA MET A 1 61.76 41.63 0.60
C MET A 1 62.01 40.30 -0.11
N ALA A 2 63.24 39.92 -0.46
CA ALA A 2 63.50 38.65 -1.16
C ALA A 2 63.12 37.38 -0.36
N LEU A 3 63.47 37.30 0.93
CA LEU A 3 63.11 36.16 1.79
C LEU A 3 61.60 36.00 1.98
N THR A 4 60.89 37.12 2.11
CA THR A 4 59.43 37.15 2.30
C THR A 4 58.71 36.62 1.07
N ASN A 5 59.16 36.99 -0.13
CA ASN A 5 58.59 36.50 -1.39
C ASN A 5 58.83 34.98 -1.60
N LEU A 6 60.00 34.48 -1.20
CA LEU A 6 60.31 33.05 -1.29
C LEU A 6 59.41 32.21 -0.38
N LEU A 7 59.19 32.67 0.86
CA LEU A 7 58.32 32.00 1.83
C LEU A 7 56.86 31.96 1.33
N ILE A 8 56.37 33.07 0.76
CA ILE A 8 55.03 33.14 0.18
C ILE A 8 54.87 32.13 -0.98
N SER A 9 55.87 32.02 -1.87
CA SER A 9 55.82 31.07 -2.99
C SER A 9 55.75 29.61 -2.52
N GLN A 10 56.50 29.25 -1.47
CA GLN A 10 56.49 27.90 -0.90
C GLN A 10 55.15 27.55 -0.23
N ILE A 11 54.51 28.53 0.43
CA ILE A 11 53.20 28.35 1.04
C ILE A 11 52.13 28.13 -0.04
N ILE A 12 52.13 28.95 -1.10
CA ILE A 12 51.18 28.83 -2.22
C ILE A 12 51.33 27.47 -2.91
N GLU A 13 52.55 26.99 -3.17
CA GLU A 13 52.76 25.68 -3.79
C GLU A 13 52.24 24.52 -2.92
N LYS A 14 52.40 24.61 -1.61
CA LYS A 14 51.91 23.60 -0.67
C LYS A 14 50.38 23.62 -0.62
N GLU A 15 49.78 24.79 -0.43
CA GLU A 15 48.32 24.98 -0.39
C GLU A 15 47.68 24.57 -1.71
N SER A 16 48.28 24.90 -2.86
CA SER A 16 47.79 24.51 -4.17
C SER A 16 47.71 22.99 -4.32
N LYS A 17 48.70 22.24 -3.83
CA LYS A 17 48.68 20.76 -3.89
C LYS A 17 47.62 20.16 -2.96
N GLU A 18 47.44 20.72 -1.77
CA GLU A 18 46.43 20.26 -0.81
C GLU A 18 45.00 20.54 -1.33
N VAL A 19 44.79 21.70 -1.95
CA VAL A 19 43.51 22.07 -2.58
C VAL A 19 43.20 21.15 -3.77
N GLU A 20 44.18 20.86 -4.63
CA GLU A 20 44.00 19.97 -5.79
C GLU A 20 43.62 18.54 -5.35
N ALA A 21 44.34 17.99 -4.37
CA ALA A 21 44.04 16.66 -3.82
C ALA A 21 42.64 16.59 -3.18
N THR A 22 42.25 17.64 -2.45
CA THR A 22 40.92 17.73 -1.84
C THR A 22 39.84 17.88 -2.91
N SER A 23 40.07 18.69 -3.93
CA SER A 23 39.15 18.89 -5.05
C SER A 23 38.89 17.60 -5.82
N GLU A 24 39.93 16.79 -6.05
CA GLU A 24 39.78 15.51 -6.74
C GLU A 24 38.94 14.51 -5.92
N LEU A 25 39.11 14.49 -4.59
CA LEU A 25 38.32 13.66 -3.70
C LEU A 25 36.85 14.07 -3.68
N VAL A 26 36.58 15.37 -3.51
CA VAL A 26 35.20 15.92 -3.54
C VAL A 26 34.51 15.59 -4.86
N ARG A 27 35.23 15.67 -5.99
CA ARG A 27 34.67 15.33 -7.30
C ARG A 27 34.29 13.86 -7.44
N LYS A 28 35.05 12.95 -6.82
CA LYS A 28 34.73 11.51 -6.78
C LYS A 28 33.50 11.25 -5.91
N ASP A 29 33.44 11.89 -4.75
CA ASP A 29 32.30 11.76 -3.83
C ASP A 29 31.01 12.34 -4.44
N GLU A 30 31.09 13.49 -5.13
CA GLU A 30 29.98 14.09 -5.86
C GLU A 30 29.47 13.16 -6.97
N ALA A 31 30.36 12.53 -7.73
CA ALA A 31 29.97 11.58 -8.76
C ALA A 31 29.26 10.35 -8.17
N ALA A 32 29.77 9.80 -7.06
CA ALA A 32 29.14 8.68 -6.37
C ALA A 32 27.77 9.05 -5.79
N ALA A 33 27.65 10.23 -5.16
CA ALA A 33 26.40 10.74 -4.61
C ALA A 33 25.35 10.97 -5.72
N ASN A 34 25.75 11.50 -6.87
CA ASN A 34 24.85 11.70 -8.00
C ASN A 34 24.33 10.38 -8.58
N ILE A 35 25.15 9.32 -8.61
CA ILE A 35 24.69 7.98 -9.03
C ILE A 35 23.63 7.45 -8.06
N GLN A 36 23.92 7.49 -6.76
CA GLN A 36 22.98 7.02 -5.73
C GLN A 36 21.67 7.82 -5.74
N ALA A 37 21.76 9.14 -5.94
CA ALA A 37 20.59 10.00 -6.07
C ALA A 37 19.74 9.63 -7.30
N ALA A 38 20.38 9.33 -8.43
CA ALA A 38 19.68 8.90 -9.65
C ALA A 38 18.99 7.54 -9.46
N GLU A 39 19.64 6.59 -8.81
CA GLU A 39 19.04 5.27 -8.50
C GLU A 39 17.84 5.41 -7.55
N ALA A 40 17.96 6.21 -6.48
CA ALA A 40 16.87 6.47 -5.55
C ALA A 40 15.69 7.20 -6.23
N GLN A 41 15.99 8.13 -7.14
CA GLN A 41 14.96 8.83 -7.91
C GLN A 41 14.22 7.88 -8.84
N ALA A 42 14.94 7.00 -9.55
CA ALA A 42 14.32 6.01 -10.43
C ALA A 42 13.37 5.07 -9.66
N LEU A 43 13.80 4.58 -8.49
CA LEU A 43 12.96 3.74 -7.63
C LEU A 43 11.73 4.49 -7.10
N LYS A 44 11.90 5.76 -6.71
CA LYS A 44 10.79 6.62 -6.29
C LYS A 44 9.77 6.80 -7.41
N ASP A 45 10.24 7.09 -8.62
CA ASP A 45 9.38 7.31 -9.78
C ASP A 45 8.59 6.05 -10.16
N GLU A 46 9.23 4.86 -10.06
CA GLU A 46 8.56 3.57 -10.26
C GLU A 46 7.43 3.35 -9.23
N CYS A 47 7.72 3.52 -7.94
CA CYS A 47 6.72 3.39 -6.89
C CYS A 47 5.58 4.41 -7.01
N GLU A 48 5.89 5.65 -7.40
CA GLU A 48 4.88 6.69 -7.61
C GLU A 48 3.99 6.38 -8.81
N ALA A 49 4.54 5.77 -9.87
CA ALA A 49 3.76 5.34 -11.03
C ALA A 49 2.76 4.23 -10.68
N ASP A 50 3.21 3.18 -9.98
CA ASP A 50 2.35 2.09 -9.53
C ASP A 50 1.25 2.59 -8.58
N LEU A 51 1.61 3.50 -7.66
CA LEU A 51 0.65 4.12 -6.76
C LEU A 51 -0.37 4.98 -7.52
N ALA A 52 0.07 5.74 -8.51
CA ALA A 52 -0.82 6.55 -9.35
C ALA A 52 -1.81 5.71 -10.15
N GLU A 53 -1.47 4.48 -10.54
CA GLU A 53 -2.39 3.54 -11.18
C GLU A 53 -3.44 2.99 -10.19
N ALA A 54 -3.04 2.73 -8.94
CA ALA A 54 -3.93 2.15 -7.93
C ALA A 54 -4.92 3.15 -7.30
N ILE A 55 -4.53 4.42 -7.13
CA ILE A 55 -5.35 5.46 -6.48
C ILE A 55 -6.75 5.61 -7.13
N PRO A 56 -6.89 5.72 -8.47
CA PRO A 56 -8.19 5.90 -9.10
C PRO A 56 -9.17 4.75 -8.82
N ALA A 57 -8.68 3.51 -8.81
CA ALA A 57 -9.51 2.34 -8.52
C ALA A 57 -10.00 2.35 -7.06
N LEU A 58 -9.13 2.75 -6.13
CA LEU A 58 -9.47 2.89 -4.72
C LEU A 58 -10.52 4.00 -4.50
N GLU A 59 -10.31 5.18 -5.07
CA GLU A 59 -11.25 6.30 -4.94
C GLU A 59 -12.61 5.97 -5.56
N ALA A 60 -12.62 5.28 -6.71
CA ALA A 60 -13.85 4.79 -7.32
C ALA A 60 -14.58 3.80 -6.40
N ALA A 61 -13.87 2.86 -5.77
CA ALA A 61 -14.44 1.92 -4.81
C ALA A 61 -15.00 2.62 -3.57
N MET A 62 -14.28 3.60 -3.01
CA MET A 62 -14.76 4.43 -1.89
C MET A 62 -16.00 5.23 -2.27
N SER A 63 -16.02 5.83 -3.45
CA SER A 63 -17.17 6.56 -3.98
C SER A 63 -18.38 5.65 -4.11
N ALA A 64 -18.23 4.46 -4.71
CA ALA A 64 -19.28 3.46 -4.82
C ALA A 64 -19.82 3.04 -3.44
N LEU A 65 -18.93 2.79 -2.47
CA LEU A 65 -19.31 2.45 -1.10
C LEU A 65 -20.08 3.59 -0.40
N ASN A 66 -19.79 4.85 -0.73
CA ASN A 66 -20.53 6.01 -0.23
C ASN A 66 -21.94 6.15 -0.81
N THR A 67 -22.27 5.47 -1.90
CA THR A 67 -23.63 5.48 -2.48
C THR A 67 -24.60 4.52 -1.79
N LEU A 68 -24.09 3.51 -1.07
CA LEU A 68 -24.91 2.49 -0.43
C LEU A 68 -25.63 3.01 0.80
N LYS A 69 -26.90 2.61 0.95
CA LYS A 69 -27.75 2.96 2.08
C LYS A 69 -27.99 1.75 2.97
N PRO A 70 -28.32 1.95 4.26
CA PRO A 70 -28.69 0.85 5.16
C PRO A 70 -29.84 -0.03 4.63
N ALA A 71 -30.76 0.54 3.86
CA ALA A 71 -31.84 -0.19 3.22
C ALA A 71 -31.32 -1.23 2.20
N ASP A 72 -30.29 -0.88 1.42
CA ASP A 72 -29.69 -1.79 0.42
C ASP A 72 -29.04 -3.00 1.12
N ILE A 73 -28.38 -2.75 2.25
CA ILE A 73 -27.77 -3.80 3.09
C ILE A 73 -28.85 -4.73 3.66
N THR A 74 -29.98 -4.17 4.06
CA THR A 74 -31.12 -4.94 4.58
C THR A 74 -31.68 -5.89 3.52
N ILE A 75 -31.77 -5.43 2.26
CA ILE A 75 -32.19 -6.26 1.13
C ILE A 75 -31.23 -7.45 0.96
N VAL A 76 -29.92 -7.21 0.90
CA VAL A 76 -28.91 -8.28 0.77
C VAL A 76 -29.00 -9.27 1.93
N LYS A 77 -29.11 -8.78 3.17
CA LYS A 77 -29.22 -9.62 4.38
C LYS A 77 -30.44 -10.54 4.36
N SER A 78 -31.56 -10.07 3.82
CA SER A 78 -32.82 -10.82 3.75
C SER A 78 -32.83 -11.96 2.73
N MET A 79 -31.82 -12.06 1.87
CA MET A 79 -31.74 -13.11 0.86
C MET A 79 -31.56 -14.49 1.50
N ALA A 80 -32.57 -15.36 1.35
CA ALA A 80 -32.47 -16.75 1.79
C ALA A 80 -31.40 -17.52 1.00
N ASN A 81 -31.37 -17.31 -0.32
CA ASN A 81 -30.39 -17.89 -1.24
C ASN A 81 -29.82 -16.79 -2.16
N PRO A 82 -28.74 -16.09 -1.73
CA PRO A 82 -28.18 -15.01 -2.52
C PRO A 82 -27.54 -15.50 -3.83
N PRO A 83 -27.49 -14.66 -4.87
CA PRO A 83 -26.77 -14.96 -6.11
C PRO A 83 -25.29 -15.26 -5.86
N ALA A 84 -24.66 -15.99 -6.79
CA ALA A 84 -23.25 -16.39 -6.67
C ALA A 84 -22.30 -15.20 -6.46
N GLY A 85 -22.51 -14.08 -7.17
CA GLY A 85 -21.71 -12.87 -7.01
C GLY A 85 -21.81 -12.28 -5.60
N VAL A 86 -23.01 -12.25 -5.00
CA VAL A 86 -23.21 -11.77 -3.63
C VAL A 86 -22.51 -12.70 -2.62
N LYS A 87 -22.62 -14.02 -2.79
CA LYS A 87 -21.91 -14.99 -1.94
C LYS A 87 -20.41 -14.80 -2.02
N LEU A 88 -19.87 -14.61 -3.22
CA LEU A 88 -18.44 -14.44 -3.45
C LEU A 88 -17.92 -13.15 -2.80
N VAL A 89 -18.56 -12.01 -3.06
CA VAL A 89 -18.17 -10.72 -2.49
C VAL A 89 -18.23 -10.78 -0.96
N MET A 90 -19.31 -11.33 -0.39
CA MET A 90 -19.42 -11.42 1.06
C MET A 90 -18.45 -12.42 1.69
N SER A 91 -18.06 -13.48 0.97
CA SER A 91 -16.98 -14.38 1.41
C SER A 91 -15.64 -13.66 1.45
N ALA A 92 -15.33 -12.87 0.41
CA ALA A 92 -14.11 -12.06 0.37
C ALA A 92 -14.07 -11.05 1.52
N VAL A 93 -15.17 -10.36 1.80
CA VAL A 93 -15.27 -9.43 2.94
C VAL A 93 -15.07 -10.17 4.27
N CYS A 94 -15.62 -11.37 4.44
CA CYS A 94 -15.39 -12.17 5.63
C CYS A 94 -13.91 -12.55 5.78
N VAL A 95 -13.23 -12.96 4.70
CA VAL A 95 -11.80 -13.26 4.72
C VAL A 95 -10.97 -12.04 5.08
N MET A 96 -11.23 -10.89 4.45
CA MET A 96 -10.54 -9.62 4.75
C MET A 96 -10.71 -9.18 6.21
N LYS A 97 -11.80 -9.57 6.87
CA LYS A 97 -12.09 -9.29 8.27
C LYS A 97 -11.76 -10.46 9.22
N ASP A 98 -11.03 -11.47 8.76
CA ASP A 98 -10.66 -12.68 9.51
C ASP A 98 -11.86 -13.39 10.18
N ILE A 99 -13.00 -13.39 9.48
CA ILE A 99 -14.22 -14.07 9.93
C ILE A 99 -14.21 -15.48 9.37
N LYS A 100 -14.16 -16.48 10.25
CA LYS A 100 -14.13 -17.90 9.86
C LYS A 100 -15.46 -18.38 9.26
N PRO A 101 -15.42 -19.30 8.29
CA PRO A 101 -16.61 -19.92 7.73
C PRO A 101 -17.28 -20.87 8.74
N GLU A 102 -18.58 -21.08 8.57
CA GLU A 102 -19.36 -22.04 9.35
C GLU A 102 -19.48 -23.39 8.62
N LYS A 103 -19.51 -24.50 9.39
CA LYS A 103 -19.77 -25.83 8.82
C LYS A 103 -21.27 -26.06 8.70
N VAL A 104 -21.78 -26.06 7.47
CA VAL A 104 -23.20 -26.29 7.16
C VAL A 104 -23.39 -27.59 6.39
N ASN A 105 -24.62 -28.11 6.34
CA ASN A 105 -24.95 -29.22 5.44
C ASN A 105 -24.95 -28.71 3.99
N ASP A 106 -24.46 -29.54 3.08
CA ASP A 106 -24.49 -29.25 1.65
C ASP A 106 -25.93 -28.94 1.19
N PRO A 107 -26.20 -27.73 0.67
CA PRO A 107 -27.50 -27.37 0.12
C PRO A 107 -27.96 -28.29 -1.02
N GLY A 108 -27.04 -28.98 -1.69
CA GLY A 108 -27.33 -29.98 -2.73
C GLY A 108 -27.87 -31.31 -2.18
N GLY A 109 -28.05 -31.46 -0.87
CA GLY A 109 -28.66 -32.65 -0.27
C GLY A 109 -27.76 -33.88 -0.22
N THR A 110 -26.45 -33.72 -0.45
CA THR A 110 -25.49 -34.83 -0.47
C THR A 110 -25.19 -35.42 0.93
N GLY A 111 -25.72 -34.81 1.99
CA GLY A 111 -25.46 -35.18 3.38
C GLY A 111 -24.06 -34.79 3.89
N LYS A 112 -23.21 -34.22 3.03
CA LYS A 112 -21.86 -33.77 3.39
C LYS A 112 -21.90 -32.43 4.12
N LYS A 113 -20.87 -32.16 4.92
CA LYS A 113 -20.63 -30.85 5.53
C LYS A 113 -19.72 -30.03 4.63
N ILE A 114 -20.08 -28.77 4.41
CA ILE A 114 -19.28 -27.80 3.65
C ILE A 114 -18.98 -26.57 4.53
N LEU A 115 -17.89 -25.87 4.20
CA LEU A 115 -17.61 -24.56 4.79
C LEU A 115 -18.36 -23.50 3.99
N ASP A 116 -19.15 -22.69 4.68
CA ASP A 116 -19.96 -21.63 4.10
C ASP A 116 -19.77 -20.33 4.86
N PHE A 117 -19.58 -19.24 4.11
CA PHE A 117 -19.44 -17.91 4.67
C PHE A 117 -20.79 -17.20 4.80
N TRP A 118 -21.88 -17.68 4.17
CA TRP A 118 -23.14 -16.93 4.16
C TRP A 118 -23.77 -16.74 5.55
N GLY A 119 -23.66 -17.75 6.43
CA GLY A 119 -24.03 -17.62 7.84
C GLY A 119 -23.31 -16.46 8.53
N PRO A 120 -21.97 -16.47 8.58
CA PRO A 120 -21.16 -15.35 9.07
C PRO A 120 -21.42 -14.01 8.37
N SER A 121 -21.55 -14.00 7.04
CA SER A 121 -21.84 -12.80 6.26
C SER A 121 -23.17 -12.15 6.67
N LYS A 122 -24.20 -12.93 6.97
CA LYS A 122 -25.49 -12.39 7.47
C LYS A 122 -25.37 -11.75 8.85
N LYS A 123 -24.50 -12.28 9.72
CA LYS A 123 -24.19 -11.65 11.02
C LYS A 123 -23.49 -10.32 10.80
N LEU A 124 -22.48 -10.29 9.92
CA LEU A 124 -21.74 -9.08 9.55
C LEU A 124 -22.65 -8.00 8.93
N LEU A 125 -23.50 -8.37 7.97
CA LEU A 125 -24.50 -7.49 7.36
C LEU A 125 -25.56 -7.00 8.36
N GLY A 126 -25.68 -7.65 9.51
CA GLY A 126 -26.57 -7.24 10.60
C GLY A 126 -25.97 -6.20 11.53
N ASP A 127 -24.67 -5.92 11.41
CA ASP A 127 -24.00 -4.89 12.19
C ASP A 127 -24.40 -3.49 11.69
N MET A 128 -24.86 -2.64 12.60
CA MET A 128 -25.24 -1.26 12.30
C MET A 128 -24.06 -0.43 11.79
N THR A 129 -22.84 -0.83 12.15
CA THR A 129 -21.60 -0.17 11.74
C THR A 129 -20.97 -0.80 10.50
N PHE A 130 -21.61 -1.81 9.87
CA PHE A 130 -21.02 -2.56 8.75
C PHE A 130 -20.44 -1.65 7.66
N LEU A 131 -21.23 -0.70 7.13
CA LEU A 131 -20.78 0.21 6.08
C LEU A 131 -19.63 1.11 6.55
N THR A 132 -19.68 1.61 7.79
CA THR A 132 -18.59 2.39 8.38
C THR A 132 -17.32 1.54 8.49
N SER A 133 -17.45 0.30 8.95
CA SER A 133 -16.33 -0.64 9.11
C SER A 133 -15.66 -1.04 7.79
N LEU A 134 -16.33 -0.85 6.65
CA LEU A 134 -15.75 -1.03 5.32
C LEU A 134 -14.99 0.22 4.86
N LYS A 135 -15.49 1.42 5.19
CA LYS A 135 -14.84 2.69 4.86
C LYS A 135 -13.58 2.93 5.70
N GLU A 136 -13.61 2.49 6.94
CA GLU A 136 -12.53 2.62 7.92
C GLU A 136 -11.65 1.36 7.98
N TYR A 137 -11.77 0.46 7.00
CA TYR A 137 -10.97 -0.76 6.97
C TYR A 137 -9.47 -0.40 6.84
N ASP A 138 -8.66 -1.02 7.69
CA ASP A 138 -7.21 -0.86 7.68
C ASP A 138 -6.59 -1.62 6.50
N ARG A 139 -6.49 -0.90 5.38
CA ARG A 139 -5.95 -1.39 4.12
C ARG A 139 -4.43 -1.46 4.08
N ASP A 140 -3.75 -0.84 5.05
CA ASP A 140 -2.29 -0.82 5.12
C ASP A 140 -1.76 -2.04 5.89
N ASN A 141 -2.61 -2.69 6.70
CA ASN A 141 -2.26 -3.85 7.53
C ASN A 141 -3.12 -5.09 7.21
N ILE A 142 -3.17 -5.48 5.94
CA ILE A 142 -3.90 -6.70 5.52
C ILE A 142 -3.02 -7.92 5.77
N SER A 143 -3.40 -8.78 6.72
CA SER A 143 -2.79 -10.10 6.88
C SER A 143 -3.35 -11.04 5.79
N LEU A 144 -2.56 -11.30 4.76
CA LEU A 144 -2.85 -12.29 3.70
C LEU A 144 -2.31 -13.68 4.05
#